data_AF-A9Y047-F1
#
_entry.id   AF-A9Y047-F1
#
_cell.length_a   1.000
_cell.length_b   1.000
_cell.length_c   1.000
_cell.angle_alpha   90.00
_cell.angle_beta   90.00
_cell.angle_gamma   90.00
#
_symmetry.space_group_name_H-M   'P 1'
#
loop_
_entity.id
_entity.type
_entity.pdbx_description
1 polymer ?
#
loop_
_entity_poly.entity_id
_entity_poly.type
_entity_poly.pdbx_seq_one_letter_code
_entity_poly.pdbx_strand_id
1 'polypeptide(L)'
;GRYSLWSAIGLSIALNIGMDNFEKLLAGAHHMDNHFKTKPLEQNIPVILALLGVWYSNFYGAETHALLPYDQYLHRFAAYFQQGDMESNGKYVTRSGRQAQYTTGPIVWGEPGTNGQHAFYQLIHQGTRLIPCDFLVPLKTQNPVSNGLHHQILLANFLAQTEALMRGKTKEEAEAELKKSGMAADQITKILPHKVFLGNKPTNSIVLDVISPFMLGMLIAM
;
A
#
# COMPACT_ATOMS: atom_id res chain seq x y z
N GLY A 1 22.90 -6.90 -3.15
CA GLY A 1 22.26 -5.65 -3.63
C GLY A 1 20.76 -5.70 -3.36
N ARG A 2 19.96 -4.79 -3.91
CA ARG A 2 18.52 -4.67 -3.60
C ARG A 2 17.61 -5.84 -4.03
N TYR A 3 18.16 -6.83 -4.74
CA TYR A 3 17.47 -8.07 -5.14
C TYR A 3 18.16 -9.35 -4.61
N SER A 4 19.00 -9.26 -3.57
CA SER A 4 19.86 -10.39 -3.19
C SER A 4 19.35 -11.25 -2.05
N LEU A 5 18.22 -10.95 -1.39
CA LEU A 5 17.75 -11.76 -0.25
C LEU A 5 17.52 -13.23 -0.63
N TRP A 6 17.28 -13.51 -1.90
CA TRP A 6 17.06 -14.85 -2.46
C TRP A 6 18.34 -15.69 -2.59
N SER A 7 19.52 -15.08 -2.47
CA SER A 7 20.82 -15.74 -2.66
C SER A 7 21.45 -16.12 -1.32
N ALA A 8 22.76 -16.39 -1.31
CA ALA A 8 23.54 -16.59 -0.08
C ALA A 8 23.39 -15.45 0.95
N ILE A 9 23.01 -14.23 0.53
CA ILE A 9 22.69 -13.13 1.45
C ILE A 9 21.49 -13.47 2.36
N GLY A 10 20.58 -14.33 1.92
CA GLY A 10 19.46 -14.83 2.70
C GLY A 10 19.83 -15.82 3.81
N LEU A 11 21.12 -16.12 4.04
CA LEU A 11 21.57 -17.08 5.05
C LEU A 11 20.99 -16.79 6.44
N SER A 12 20.94 -15.52 6.86
CA SER A 12 20.37 -15.15 8.16
C SER A 12 18.87 -15.45 8.25
N ILE A 13 18.13 -15.34 7.14
CA ILE A 13 16.72 -15.70 7.04
C ILE A 13 16.60 -17.22 7.22
N ALA A 14 17.36 -18.01 6.45
CA ALA A 14 17.35 -19.46 6.54
C ALA A 14 17.72 -19.97 7.95
N LEU A 15 18.68 -19.34 8.62
CA LEU A 15 19.04 -19.66 10.00
C LEU A 15 17.93 -19.34 11.00
N ASN A 16 17.15 -18.28 10.77
CA ASN A 16 16.09 -17.84 11.68
C ASN A 16 14.79 -18.64 11.54
N ILE A 17 14.35 -18.91 10.30
CA ILE A 17 13.07 -19.59 10.02
C ILE A 17 13.23 -21.05 9.59
N GLY A 18 14.46 -21.56 9.47
CA GLY A 18 14.77 -22.89 8.93
C GLY A 18 14.81 -22.92 7.39
N MET A 19 15.63 -23.83 6.84
CA MET A 19 15.84 -23.93 5.40
C MET A 19 14.54 -24.26 4.64
N ASP A 20 13.71 -25.16 5.17
CA ASP A 20 12.41 -25.51 4.56
C ASP A 20 11.49 -24.29 4.36
N ASN A 21 11.48 -23.36 5.31
CA ASN A 21 10.68 -22.14 5.18
C ASN A 21 11.35 -21.13 4.25
N PHE A 22 12.68 -21.08 4.20
CA PHE A 22 13.40 -20.29 3.22
C PHE A 22 13.14 -20.81 1.80
N GLU A 23 13.11 -22.12 1.58
CA GLU A 23 12.74 -22.72 0.29
C GLU A 23 11.28 -22.41 -0.09
N LYS A 24 10.35 -22.39 0.87
CA LYS A 24 8.97 -21.91 0.62
C LYS A 24 8.94 -20.45 0.21
N LEU A 25 9.75 -19.60 0.81
CA LEU A 25 9.92 -18.19 0.40
C LEU A 25 10.39 -18.09 -1.05
N LEU A 26 11.41 -18.86 -1.44
CA LEU A 26 11.89 -18.93 -2.82
C LEU A 26 10.81 -19.46 -3.78
N ALA A 27 10.09 -20.50 -3.39
CA ALA A 27 9.03 -21.09 -4.19
C ALA A 27 7.86 -20.11 -4.43
N GLY A 28 7.54 -19.27 -3.44
CA GLY A 28 6.57 -18.19 -3.58
C GLY A 28 6.98 -17.16 -4.63
N ALA A 29 8.23 -16.71 -4.59
CA ALA A 29 8.77 -15.81 -5.60
C ALA A 29 8.74 -16.45 -7.00
N HIS A 30 9.17 -17.71 -7.10
CA HIS A 30 9.13 -18.46 -8.36
C HIS A 30 7.71 -18.62 -8.91
N HIS A 31 6.70 -18.75 -8.04
CA HIS A 31 5.31 -18.78 -8.46
C HIS A 31 4.90 -17.46 -9.13
N MET A 32 5.28 -16.32 -8.53
CA MET A 32 5.03 -15.00 -9.13
C MET A 32 5.82 -14.78 -10.41
N ASP A 33 7.06 -15.27 -10.51
CA ASP A 33 7.86 -15.23 -11.75
C ASP A 33 7.13 -15.92 -12.90
N ASN A 34 6.56 -17.10 -12.65
CA ASN A 34 5.82 -17.85 -13.66
C ASN A 34 4.53 -17.14 -14.05
N HIS A 35 3.81 -16.54 -13.08
CA HIS A 35 2.64 -15.70 -13.36
C HIS A 35 3.03 -14.51 -14.25
N PHE A 36 4.07 -13.76 -13.87
CA PHE A 36 4.56 -12.60 -14.62
C PHE A 36 5.01 -12.97 -16.04
N LYS A 37 5.67 -14.13 -16.21
CA LYS A 37 6.17 -14.59 -17.50
C LYS A 37 5.07 -15.08 -18.45
N THR A 38 4.01 -15.69 -17.92
CA THR A 38 3.07 -16.49 -18.74
C THR A 38 1.68 -15.88 -18.90
N LYS A 39 1.25 -14.99 -18.01
CA LYS A 39 -0.09 -14.39 -18.11
C LYS A 39 -0.15 -13.31 -19.20
N PRO A 40 -1.26 -13.23 -19.96
CA PRO A 40 -1.56 -12.09 -20.81
C PRO A 40 -1.46 -10.78 -20.02
N LEU A 41 -1.00 -9.70 -20.64
CA LEU A 41 -0.68 -8.44 -19.96
C LEU A 41 -1.87 -7.86 -19.19
N GLU A 42 -3.08 -7.99 -19.75
CA GLU A 42 -4.34 -7.55 -19.17
C GLU A 42 -4.82 -8.38 -17.97
N GLN A 43 -4.16 -9.50 -17.68
CA GLN A 43 -4.40 -10.36 -16.50
C GLN A 43 -3.14 -10.48 -15.63
N ASN A 44 -2.10 -9.72 -15.93
CA ASN A 44 -0.80 -9.82 -15.29
C ASN A 44 -0.68 -8.77 -14.18
N ILE A 45 -0.85 -9.21 -12.94
CA ILE A 45 -0.86 -8.36 -11.74
C ILE A 45 0.31 -7.37 -11.67
N PRO A 46 1.60 -7.78 -11.75
CA PRO A 46 2.73 -6.83 -11.79
C PRO A 46 2.62 -5.79 -12.90
N VAL A 47 2.19 -6.19 -14.10
CA VAL A 47 2.03 -5.28 -15.25
C VAL A 47 0.92 -4.27 -14.99
N ILE A 48 -0.23 -4.70 -14.47
CA ILE A 48 -1.36 -3.83 -14.16
C ILE A 48 -0.96 -2.80 -13.09
N LEU A 49 -0.30 -3.23 -12.01
CA LEU A 49 0.17 -2.33 -10.96
C LEU A 49 1.20 -1.33 -11.50
N ALA A 50 2.15 -1.78 -12.34
CA ALA A 50 3.11 -0.89 -12.99
C ALA A 50 2.43 0.15 -13.90
N LEU A 51 1.42 -0.25 -14.69
CA LEU A 51 0.68 0.67 -15.57
C LEU A 51 -0.15 1.68 -14.78
N LEU A 52 -0.75 1.29 -13.65
CA LEU A 52 -1.41 2.23 -12.74
C LEU A 52 -0.40 3.22 -12.14
N GLY A 53 0.80 2.76 -11.77
CA GLY A 53 1.89 3.63 -11.31
C GLY A 53 2.31 4.65 -12.37
N VAL A 54 2.49 4.21 -13.62
CA VAL A 54 2.76 5.09 -14.77
C VAL A 54 1.62 6.10 -14.97
N TRP A 55 0.37 5.65 -14.89
CA TRP A 55 -0.80 6.51 -15.02
C TRP A 55 -0.79 7.66 -14.00
N TYR A 56 -0.63 7.35 -12.72
CA TYR A 56 -0.65 8.38 -11.68
C TYR A 56 0.61 9.24 -11.67
N SER A 57 1.79 8.68 -11.94
CA SER A 57 3.05 9.43 -11.97
C SER A 57 3.14 10.34 -13.19
N ASN A 58 2.93 9.81 -14.40
CA ASN A 58 3.19 10.56 -15.64
C ASN A 58 2.01 11.42 -16.11
N PHE A 59 0.77 11.07 -15.78
CA PHE A 59 -0.40 11.82 -16.23
C PHE A 59 -1.04 12.66 -15.12
N TYR A 60 -1.09 12.14 -13.88
CA TYR A 60 -1.63 12.88 -12.74
C TYR A 60 -0.57 13.62 -11.91
N GLY A 61 0.72 13.42 -12.20
CA GLY A 61 1.83 14.09 -11.51
C GLY A 61 2.00 13.68 -10.05
N ALA A 62 1.53 12.50 -9.65
CA ALA A 62 1.74 11.99 -8.30
C ALA A 62 3.22 11.64 -8.09
N GLU A 63 3.90 12.40 -7.21
CA GLU A 63 5.33 12.21 -6.94
C GLU A 63 5.64 11.00 -6.03
N THR A 64 4.63 10.51 -5.30
CA THR A 64 4.82 9.51 -4.23
C THR A 64 3.91 8.32 -4.38
N HIS A 65 4.36 7.15 -3.93
CA HIS A 65 3.56 5.92 -3.84
C HIS A 65 3.61 5.38 -2.40
N ALA A 66 2.45 5.19 -1.77
CA ALA A 66 2.38 4.74 -0.37
C ALA A 66 2.13 3.23 -0.28
N LEU A 67 2.95 2.52 0.51
CA LEU A 67 2.77 1.10 0.83
C LEU A 67 2.31 0.96 2.28
N LEU A 68 1.07 0.51 2.48
CA LEU A 68 0.37 0.58 3.77
C LEU A 68 -0.09 -0.82 4.21
N PRO A 69 0.82 -1.66 4.73
CA PRO A 69 0.47 -3.00 5.17
C PRO A 69 -0.28 -2.96 6.51
N TYR A 70 -1.45 -3.57 6.58
CA TYR A 70 -2.22 -3.81 7.80
C TYR A 70 -1.73 -5.12 8.43
N ASP A 71 -0.44 -5.15 8.75
CA ASP A 71 0.22 -6.27 9.41
C ASP A 71 1.51 -5.75 10.08
N GLN A 72 1.67 -6.04 11.37
CA GLN A 72 2.80 -5.51 12.14
C GLN A 72 4.13 -6.22 11.81
N TYR A 73 4.12 -7.48 11.36
CA TYR A 73 5.35 -8.16 10.91
C TYR A 73 5.89 -7.53 9.62
N LEU A 74 5.04 -6.86 8.84
CA LEU A 74 5.42 -6.12 7.64
C LEU A 74 5.90 -4.67 7.92
N HIS A 75 6.23 -4.30 9.15
CA HIS A 75 6.66 -2.93 9.49
C HIS A 75 7.92 -2.42 8.77
N ARG A 76 8.73 -3.31 8.19
CA ARG A 76 9.88 -2.94 7.34
C ARG A 76 9.63 -3.09 5.84
N PHE A 77 8.43 -3.49 5.43
CA PHE A 77 8.10 -3.78 4.03
C PHE A 77 8.20 -2.52 3.16
N ALA A 78 7.60 -1.40 3.58
CA ALA A 78 7.73 -0.13 2.86
C ALA A 78 9.19 0.34 2.76
N ALA A 79 9.96 0.22 3.84
CA ALA A 79 11.38 0.57 3.86
C ALA A 79 12.24 -0.35 2.97
N TYR A 80 11.90 -1.63 2.84
CA TYR A 80 12.55 -2.54 1.91
C TYR A 80 12.33 -2.07 0.45
N PHE A 81 11.11 -1.69 0.11
CA PHE A 81 10.77 -1.21 -1.24
C PHE A 81 11.18 0.24 -1.52
N GLN A 82 11.48 1.05 -0.50
CA GLN A 82 12.21 2.30 -0.70
C GLN A 82 13.52 2.05 -1.44
N GLN A 83 14.30 1.07 -1.00
CA GLN A 83 15.50 0.69 -1.73
C GLN A 83 15.16 -0.01 -3.05
N GLY A 84 14.24 -0.99 -3.02
CA GLY A 84 13.88 -1.80 -4.18
C GLY A 84 13.40 -0.99 -5.39
N ASP A 85 12.54 0.00 -5.17
CA ASP A 85 11.98 0.84 -6.22
C ASP A 85 12.86 2.06 -6.50
N MET A 86 13.11 2.91 -5.50
CA MET A 86 13.72 4.22 -5.73
C MET A 86 15.17 4.09 -6.24
N GLU A 87 15.93 3.10 -5.77
CA GLU A 87 17.30 2.86 -6.27
C GLU A 87 17.29 2.25 -7.70
N SER A 88 16.21 1.54 -8.07
CA SER A 88 16.02 0.99 -9.41
C SER A 88 15.63 2.06 -10.41
N ASN A 89 14.58 2.82 -10.10
CA ASN A 89 13.85 3.66 -11.03
C ASN A 89 14.11 5.17 -10.84
N GLY A 90 14.78 5.57 -9.76
CA GLY A 90 15.29 6.93 -9.54
C GLY A 90 16.43 7.27 -10.50
N LYS A 91 16.10 7.36 -11.78
CA LYS A 91 17.02 7.52 -12.91
C LYS A 91 16.49 8.60 -13.83
N TYR A 92 17.40 9.26 -14.55
CA TYR A 92 17.05 10.32 -15.50
C TYR A 92 17.63 10.10 -16.90
N VAL A 93 18.48 9.09 -17.11
CA VAL A 93 19.08 8.78 -18.41
C VAL A 93 18.47 7.50 -18.97
N THR A 94 17.99 7.57 -20.21
CA THR A 94 17.41 6.44 -20.94
C THR A 94 18.50 5.51 -21.49
N ARG A 95 18.10 4.32 -21.96
CA ARG A 95 19.03 3.35 -22.57
C ARG A 95 19.77 3.87 -23.80
N SER A 96 19.25 4.91 -24.48
CA SER A 96 19.92 5.55 -25.61
C SER A 96 20.89 6.67 -25.21
N GLY A 97 21.09 6.89 -23.90
CA GLY A 97 21.97 7.95 -23.38
C GLY A 97 21.33 9.34 -23.32
N ARG A 98 20.07 9.49 -23.76
CA ARG A 98 19.34 10.76 -23.67
C ARG A 98 18.69 10.93 -22.30
N GLN A 99 18.60 12.18 -21.84
CA GLN A 99 17.84 12.54 -20.64
C GLN A 99 16.33 12.34 -20.86
N ALA A 100 15.65 11.74 -19.88
CA ALA A 100 14.21 11.55 -19.85
C ALA A 100 13.49 12.89 -19.78
N GLN A 101 12.38 13.01 -20.52
CA GLN A 101 11.51 14.20 -20.57
C GLN A 101 10.18 13.94 -19.85
N TYR A 102 10.19 12.99 -18.92
CA TYR A 102 9.03 12.48 -18.18
C TYR A 102 9.48 12.04 -16.78
N THR A 103 8.54 11.97 -15.84
CA THR A 103 8.80 11.48 -14.47
C THR A 103 9.18 10.00 -14.48
N THR A 104 10.12 9.60 -13.63
CA THR A 104 10.55 8.20 -13.48
C THR A 104 10.07 7.63 -12.14
N GLY A 105 10.93 6.96 -11.36
CA GLY A 105 10.54 6.30 -10.11
C GLY A 105 9.91 7.29 -9.10
N PRO A 106 8.82 6.90 -8.42
CA PRO A 106 8.20 7.73 -7.39
C PRO A 106 9.01 7.68 -6.08
N ILE A 107 8.68 8.57 -5.15
CA ILE A 107 9.11 8.44 -3.76
C ILE A 107 8.22 7.41 -3.07
N VAL A 108 8.79 6.28 -2.65
CA VAL A 108 8.08 5.23 -1.92
C VAL A 108 8.14 5.49 -0.41
N TRP A 109 7.01 5.33 0.29
CA TRP A 109 6.96 5.50 1.74
C TRP A 109 5.76 4.77 2.36
N GLY A 110 5.71 4.69 3.69
CA GLY A 110 4.57 4.13 4.41
C GLY A 110 4.93 3.55 5.77
N GLU A 111 3.90 3.27 6.55
CA GLU A 111 3.95 2.63 7.86
C GLU A 111 2.76 1.67 8.00
N PRO A 112 2.83 0.66 8.88
CA PRO A 112 1.72 -0.26 9.08
C PRO A 112 0.42 0.40 9.53
N GLY A 113 -0.69 -0.18 9.06
CA GLY A 113 -2.01 0.07 9.64
C GLY A 113 -2.17 -0.64 10.99
N THR A 114 -2.89 -0.09 11.97
CA THR A 114 -3.63 1.19 11.92
C THR A 114 -2.81 2.40 12.35
N ASN A 115 -1.53 2.24 12.70
CA ASN A 115 -0.67 3.33 13.20
C ASN A 115 -0.61 4.52 12.22
N GLY A 116 -0.47 4.25 10.92
CA GLY A 116 -0.47 5.29 9.89
C GLY A 116 -1.75 6.15 9.88
N GLN A 117 -2.89 5.57 10.25
CA GLN A 117 -4.18 6.29 10.32
C GLN A 117 -4.14 7.45 11.31
N HIS A 118 -3.40 7.26 12.41
CA HIS A 118 -3.26 8.25 13.47
C HIS A 118 -2.03 9.15 13.29
N ALA A 119 -1.30 9.03 12.18
CA ALA A 119 -0.10 9.80 11.90
C ALA A 119 -0.27 10.72 10.68
N PHE A 120 -0.41 10.15 9.49
CA PHE A 120 -0.33 10.91 8.23
C PHE A 120 -1.55 10.76 7.31
N TYR A 121 -2.52 9.90 7.65
CA TYR A 121 -3.74 9.75 6.84
C TYR A 121 -4.58 11.03 6.79
N GLN A 122 -4.44 11.92 7.76
CA GLN A 122 -5.02 13.27 7.70
C GLN A 122 -4.60 14.01 6.42
N LEU A 123 -3.32 13.94 6.04
CA LEU A 123 -2.82 14.53 4.81
C LEU A 123 -3.34 13.77 3.57
N ILE A 124 -3.40 12.44 3.64
CA ILE A 124 -3.93 11.64 2.52
C ILE A 124 -5.39 12.04 2.26
N HIS A 125 -6.22 12.15 3.30
CA HIS A 125 -7.66 12.43 3.19
C HIS A 125 -8.01 13.88 2.87
N GLN A 126 -7.35 14.86 3.50
CA GLN A 126 -7.75 16.27 3.41
C GLN A 126 -6.62 17.19 2.93
N GLY A 127 -5.43 16.66 2.68
CA GLY A 127 -4.34 17.40 2.07
C GLY A 127 -4.54 17.64 0.57
N THR A 128 -3.61 18.41 0.00
CA THR A 128 -3.65 18.86 -1.40
C THR A 128 -2.87 17.96 -2.36
N ARG A 129 -2.22 16.90 -1.84
CA ARG A 129 -1.43 15.96 -2.66
C ARG A 129 -2.29 14.77 -3.09
N LEU A 130 -2.09 14.32 -4.33
CA LEU A 130 -2.58 13.02 -4.80
C LEU A 130 -1.53 11.96 -4.45
N ILE A 131 -1.95 10.94 -3.71
CA ILE A 131 -1.07 9.87 -3.23
C ILE A 131 -1.76 8.53 -3.54
N PRO A 132 -1.38 7.84 -4.63
CA PRO A 132 -1.73 6.45 -4.83
C PRO A 132 -1.23 5.60 -3.66
N CYS A 133 -2.10 4.73 -3.14
CA CYS A 133 -1.79 3.90 -1.98
C CYS A 133 -2.09 2.42 -2.27
N ASP A 134 -1.15 1.54 -1.94
CA ASP A 134 -1.39 0.11 -1.88
C ASP A 134 -1.64 -0.30 -0.44
N PHE A 135 -2.85 -0.75 -0.16
CA PHE A 135 -3.25 -1.32 1.11
C PHE A 135 -3.06 -2.84 1.02
N LEU A 136 -2.35 -3.43 2.00
CA LEU A 136 -2.11 -4.87 2.04
C LEU A 136 -2.64 -5.47 3.33
N VAL A 137 -3.32 -6.63 3.29
CA VAL A 137 -3.77 -7.31 4.52
C VAL A 137 -3.86 -8.82 4.35
N PRO A 138 -3.47 -9.63 5.36
CA PRO A 138 -3.81 -11.04 5.39
C PRO A 138 -5.23 -11.28 5.92
N LEU A 139 -5.98 -12.22 5.34
CA LEU A 139 -7.29 -12.66 5.82
C LEU A 139 -7.17 -13.35 7.18
N LYS A 140 -6.11 -14.11 7.39
CA LYS A 140 -5.81 -14.83 8.63
C LYS A 140 -4.62 -14.19 9.33
N THR A 141 -4.78 -13.92 10.62
CA THR A 141 -3.68 -13.47 11.48
C THR A 141 -2.85 -14.63 11.99
N GLN A 142 -1.55 -14.39 12.19
CA GLN A 142 -0.67 -15.30 12.92
C GLN A 142 -1.01 -15.35 14.43
N ASN A 143 -1.75 -14.36 14.94
CA ASN A 143 -2.04 -14.20 16.36
C ASN A 143 -3.55 -13.98 16.60
N PRO A 144 -4.39 -15.04 16.55
CA PRO A 144 -5.85 -14.94 16.69
C PRO A 144 -6.29 -14.75 18.16
N VAL A 145 -5.73 -13.74 18.84
CA VAL A 145 -6.03 -13.41 20.23
C VAL A 145 -7.46 -12.89 20.37
N SER A 146 -8.05 -13.05 21.56
CA SER A 146 -9.43 -12.60 21.86
C SER A 146 -10.44 -13.13 20.82
N ASN A 147 -10.32 -14.41 20.45
CA ASN A 147 -11.13 -15.07 19.41
C ASN A 147 -11.16 -14.30 18.07
N GLY A 148 -10.04 -13.68 17.70
CA GLY A 148 -9.89 -12.95 16.44
C GLY A 148 -10.43 -11.52 16.45
N LEU A 149 -10.91 -11.00 17.59
CA LEU A 149 -11.48 -9.65 17.69
C LEU A 149 -10.51 -8.56 17.18
N HIS A 150 -9.23 -8.66 17.50
CA HIS A 150 -8.22 -7.70 17.05
C HIS A 150 -8.09 -7.70 15.52
N HIS A 151 -8.07 -8.89 14.90
CA HIS A 151 -7.97 -9.02 13.45
C HIS A 151 -9.24 -8.57 12.73
N GLN A 152 -10.40 -8.81 13.33
CA GLN A 152 -11.68 -8.31 12.83
C GLN A 152 -11.70 -6.77 12.80
N ILE A 153 -11.24 -6.12 13.87
CA ILE A 153 -11.13 -4.65 13.93
C ILE A 153 -10.11 -4.15 12.91
N LEU A 154 -8.97 -4.82 12.75
CA LEU A 154 -7.95 -4.48 11.76
C LEU A 154 -8.50 -4.54 10.33
N LEU A 155 -9.21 -5.62 9.97
CA LEU A 155 -9.85 -5.79 8.66
C LEU A 155 -10.96 -4.74 8.42
N ALA A 156 -11.77 -4.43 9.43
CA ALA A 156 -12.78 -3.38 9.34
C ALA A 156 -12.13 -2.02 9.02
N ASN A 157 -11.02 -1.71 9.68
CA ASN A 157 -10.25 -0.50 9.44
C ASN A 157 -9.54 -0.48 8.07
N PHE A 158 -9.08 -1.64 7.58
CA PHE A 158 -8.52 -1.77 6.23
C PHE A 158 -9.57 -1.39 5.16
N LEU A 159 -10.74 -2.03 5.24
CA LEU A 159 -11.84 -1.82 4.28
C LEU A 159 -12.38 -0.38 4.36
N ALA A 160 -12.62 0.12 5.58
CA ALA A 160 -13.19 1.44 5.80
C ALA A 160 -12.28 2.56 5.28
N GLN A 161 -10.95 2.41 5.35
CA GLN A 161 -10.04 3.45 4.88
C GLN A 161 -10.06 3.59 3.35
N THR A 162 -10.02 2.47 2.61
CA THR A 162 -10.12 2.51 1.15
C THR A 162 -11.50 2.98 0.68
N GLU A 163 -12.57 2.61 1.39
CA GLU A 163 -13.91 3.12 1.12
C GLU A 163 -13.99 4.64 1.35
N ALA A 164 -13.47 5.14 2.48
CA ALA A 164 -13.50 6.57 2.81
C ALA A 164 -12.68 7.41 1.81
N LEU A 165 -11.53 6.89 1.35
CA LEU A 165 -10.70 7.54 0.33
C LEU A 165 -11.44 7.65 -1.02
N MET A 166 -12.22 6.63 -1.37
CA MET A 166 -13.05 6.65 -2.58
C MET A 166 -14.25 7.59 -2.42
N ARG A 167 -15.06 7.41 -1.38
CA ARG A 167 -16.38 8.07 -1.24
C ARG A 167 -16.28 9.52 -0.75
N GLY A 168 -15.36 9.81 0.15
CA GLY A 168 -15.37 11.07 0.89
C GLY A 168 -16.60 11.20 1.79
N LYS A 169 -16.96 12.44 2.10
CA LYS A 169 -18.12 12.84 2.91
C LYS A 169 -18.59 14.20 2.41
N THR A 170 -19.82 14.27 1.92
CA THR A 170 -20.37 15.50 1.32
C THR A 170 -20.67 16.55 2.38
N LYS A 171 -20.93 17.78 1.93
CA LYS A 171 -21.34 18.87 2.81
C LYS A 171 -22.66 18.56 3.51
N GLU A 172 -23.61 17.97 2.80
CA GLU A 172 -24.93 17.62 3.32
C GLU A 172 -24.84 16.55 4.41
N GLU A 173 -24.03 15.52 4.18
CA GLU A 173 -23.76 14.46 5.16
C GLU A 173 -23.09 15.02 6.42
N ALA A 174 -22.04 15.83 6.26
CA ALA A 174 -21.33 16.45 7.37
C ALA A 174 -22.22 17.43 8.16
N GLU A 175 -23.06 18.20 7.49
CA GLU A 175 -23.99 19.13 8.13
C GLU A 175 -25.07 18.38 8.93
N ALA A 176 -25.61 17.30 8.37
CA ALA A 176 -26.58 16.44 9.06
C ALA A 176 -25.98 15.82 10.33
N GLU A 177 -24.74 15.34 10.28
CA GLU A 177 -24.02 14.82 11.45
C GLU A 177 -23.82 15.88 12.54
N LEU A 178 -23.39 17.09 12.16
CA LEU A 178 -23.16 18.20 13.10
C LEU A 178 -24.46 18.70 13.76
N LYS A 179 -25.57 18.73 13.00
CA LYS A 179 -26.89 19.04 13.55
C LYS A 179 -27.32 17.96 14.55
N LYS A 180 -27.12 16.68 14.21
CA LYS A 180 -27.48 15.54 15.07
C LYS A 180 -26.66 15.52 16.37
N SER A 181 -25.43 16.05 16.38
CA SER A 181 -24.63 16.18 17.61
C SER A 181 -25.07 17.32 18.53
N GLY A 182 -26.12 18.08 18.18
CA GLY A 182 -26.64 19.18 18.99
C GLY A 182 -25.81 20.47 18.93
N MET A 183 -24.98 20.64 17.89
CA MET A 183 -24.13 21.83 17.74
C MET A 183 -24.96 23.05 17.31
N ALA A 184 -24.62 24.24 17.83
CA ALA A 184 -25.31 25.48 17.48
C ALA A 184 -25.05 25.88 16.02
N ALA A 185 -26.04 26.49 15.36
CA ALA A 185 -25.98 26.76 13.92
C ALA A 185 -24.80 27.63 13.48
N ASP A 186 -24.43 28.63 14.29
CA ASP A 186 -23.28 29.51 14.06
C ASP A 186 -21.94 28.75 14.13
N GLN A 187 -21.84 27.75 15.00
CA GLN A 187 -20.69 26.87 15.11
C GLN A 187 -20.64 25.86 13.94
N ILE A 188 -21.79 25.33 13.52
CA ILE A 188 -21.89 24.43 12.36
C ILE A 188 -21.35 25.12 11.12
N THR A 189 -21.76 26.36 10.84
CA THR A 189 -21.28 27.10 9.67
C THR A 189 -19.75 27.21 9.64
N LYS A 190 -19.11 27.39 10.80
CA LYS A 190 -17.65 27.51 10.92
C LYS A 190 -16.94 26.16 10.75
N ILE A 191 -17.48 25.09 11.32
CA ILE A 191 -16.81 23.77 11.36
C ILE A 191 -17.07 22.95 10.09
N LEU A 192 -18.22 23.15 9.43
CA LEU A 192 -18.67 22.34 8.31
C LEU A 192 -17.61 22.19 7.19
N PRO A 193 -16.91 23.24 6.71
CA PRO A 193 -15.89 23.07 5.67
C PRO A 193 -14.75 22.13 6.06
N HIS A 194 -14.42 22.04 7.35
CA HIS A 194 -13.36 21.17 7.87
C HIS A 194 -13.80 19.70 8.02
N LYS A 195 -15.11 19.43 7.94
CA LYS A 195 -15.70 18.08 8.06
C LYS A 195 -16.04 17.44 6.72
N VAL A 196 -15.87 18.16 5.62
CA VAL A 196 -16.02 17.64 4.26
C VAL A 196 -14.76 16.86 3.86
N PHE A 197 -14.97 15.72 3.21
CA PHE A 197 -13.92 14.91 2.62
C PHE A 197 -14.22 14.78 1.14
N LEU A 198 -13.30 15.21 0.28
CA LEU A 198 -13.53 15.25 -1.17
C LEU A 198 -13.63 13.86 -1.81
N GLY A 199 -13.07 12.83 -1.16
CA GLY A 199 -13.01 11.48 -1.73
C GLY A 199 -12.17 11.45 -3.01
N ASN A 200 -12.53 10.53 -3.92
CA ASN A 200 -11.88 10.34 -5.22
C ASN A 200 -10.35 10.18 -5.13
N LYS A 201 -9.88 9.44 -4.12
CA LYS A 201 -8.46 9.14 -3.90
C LYS A 201 -8.20 7.66 -4.18
N PRO A 202 -7.27 7.35 -5.10
CA PRO A 202 -7.11 6.00 -5.61
C PRO A 202 -6.35 5.10 -4.63
N THR A 203 -6.82 3.86 -4.49
CA THR A 203 -6.15 2.82 -3.70
C THR A 203 -6.20 1.47 -4.41
N ASN A 204 -5.15 0.68 -4.30
CA ASN A 204 -5.22 -0.76 -4.55
C ASN A 204 -5.41 -1.49 -3.21
N SER A 205 -6.24 -2.54 -3.19
CA SER A 205 -6.42 -3.41 -2.03
C SER A 205 -5.93 -4.81 -2.35
N ILE A 206 -4.76 -5.17 -1.80
CA ILE A 206 -4.11 -6.46 -1.99
C ILE A 206 -4.40 -7.33 -0.76
N VAL A 207 -5.21 -8.36 -0.97
CA VAL A 207 -5.65 -9.26 0.10
C VAL A 207 -4.98 -10.62 -0.08
N LEU A 208 -4.32 -11.09 0.97
CA LEU A 208 -3.58 -12.36 1.00
C LEU A 208 -4.30 -13.33 1.96
N ASP A 209 -4.16 -14.64 1.81
CA ASP A 209 -4.76 -15.58 2.77
C ASP A 209 -4.11 -15.46 4.17
N VAL A 210 -2.77 -15.53 4.23
CA VAL A 210 -1.96 -15.39 5.45
C VAL A 210 -0.54 -14.95 5.05
N ILE A 211 0.18 -14.26 5.94
CA ILE A 211 1.62 -13.98 5.74
C ILE A 211 2.44 -15.24 6.08
N SER A 212 2.52 -16.16 5.13
CA SER A 212 3.44 -17.32 5.17
C SER A 212 4.73 -17.02 4.41
N PRO A 213 5.82 -17.82 4.58
CA PRO A 213 7.02 -17.65 3.77
C PRO A 213 6.73 -17.64 2.27
N PHE A 214 5.90 -18.56 1.78
CA PHE A 214 5.48 -18.60 0.38
C PHE A 214 4.74 -17.33 -0.05
N MET A 215 3.74 -16.89 0.72
CA MET A 215 2.97 -15.70 0.37
C MET A 215 3.82 -14.43 0.42
N LEU A 216 4.75 -14.33 1.38
CA LEU A 216 5.70 -13.22 1.44
C LEU A 216 6.64 -13.22 0.23
N GLY A 217 7.12 -14.38 -0.20
CA GLY A 217 7.98 -14.50 -1.38
C GLY A 217 7.27 -14.08 -2.65
N MET A 218 6.03 -14.54 -2.82
CA MET A 218 5.15 -14.15 -3.91
C MET A 218 4.88 -12.64 -3.91
N LEU A 219 4.65 -12.05 -2.73
CA LEU A 219 4.40 -10.62 -2.58
C LEU A 219 5.63 -9.76 -2.87
N ILE A 220 6.83 -10.18 -2.45
CA ILE A 220 8.06 -9.41 -2.71
C ILE A 220 8.46 -9.48 -4.20
N ALA A 221 8.16 -10.59 -4.88
CA ALA A 221 8.45 -10.77 -6.30
C ALA A 221 7.45 -10.09 -7.25
N MET A 222 6.26 -9.77 -6.75
CA MET A 222 5.21 -9.04 -7.47
C MET A 222 5.59 -7.59 -7.72
#